data_AF-A0A9D2U8N6-F1
#
_entry.id   AF-A0A9D2U8N6-F1
#
_cell.length_a   1.000
_cell.length_b   1.000
_cell.length_c   1.000
_cell.angle_alpha   90.00
_cell.angle_beta   90.00
_cell.angle_gamma   90.00
#
_symmetry.space_group_name_H-M   'P 1'
#
loop_
_entity.id
_entity.type
_entity.pdbx_description
1 polymer ?
#
loop_
_entity_poly.entity_id
_entity_poly.type
_entity_poly.pdbx_seq_one_letter_code
_entity_poly.pdbx_strand_id
1 'polypeptide(L)' 'MAKVGFIGLGIMGAPMAVHLIKGGHELFTNTHGETP' A
#
# COMPACT_ATOMS: atom_id res chain seq x y z
N MET A 1 5.54 -2.21 14.31
CA MET A 1 4.56 -1.26 13.76
C MET A 1 5.33 -0.07 13.20
N ALA A 2 5.22 0.20 11.89
CA ALA A 2 5.92 1.31 11.23
C ALA A 2 4.96 2.02 10.27
N LYS A 3 5.16 3.33 10.08
CA LYS A 3 4.43 4.14 9.08
C LYS A 3 5.15 4.05 7.75
N VAL A 4 4.44 3.60 6.71
CA VAL A 4 5.01 3.32 5.39
C VAL A 4 4.31 4.16 4.33
N GLY A 5 5.09 4.98 3.62
CA GLY A 5 4.63 5.62 2.38
C GLY A 5 4.77 4.64 1.22
N PHE A 6 3.67 4.35 0.52
CA PHE A 6 3.61 3.36 -0.55
C PHE A 6 3.10 4.00 -1.85
N ILE A 7 3.97 4.13 -2.85
CA ILE A 7 3.64 4.81 -4.11
C ILE A 7 3.35 3.78 -5.19
N GLY A 8 2.14 3.84 -5.74
CA GLY A 8 1.64 2.98 -6.82
C GLY A 8 0.88 1.74 -6.31
N LEU A 9 -0.40 1.63 -6.70
CA LEU A 9 -1.28 0.50 -6.39
C LEU A 9 -1.70 -0.27 -7.65
N GLY A 10 -0.74 -0.50 -8.56
CA GLY A 10 -0.96 -1.35 -9.73
C GLY A 10 -1.11 -2.83 -9.36
N ILE A 11 -1.12 -3.70 -10.39
CA ILE A 11 -1.36 -5.15 -10.25
C ILE A 11 -0.44 -5.85 -9.22
N MET A 12 0.78 -5.35 -9.02
CA MET A 12 1.71 -5.86 -8.01
C MET A 12 1.69 -5.05 -6.71
N GLY A 13 1.45 -3.74 -6.80
CA GLY A 13 1.50 -2.85 -5.64
C GLY A 13 0.35 -3.10 -4.67
N ALA A 14 -0.87 -3.32 -5.18
CA ALA A 14 -2.04 -3.60 -4.36
C ALA A 14 -1.89 -4.84 -3.45
N PRO A 15 -1.50 -6.04 -3.94
CA PRO A 15 -1.32 -7.20 -3.06
C PRO A 15 -0.17 -7.01 -2.05
N MET A 16 0.87 -6.26 -2.41
CA MET A 16 1.95 -5.92 -1.46
C MET A 16 1.48 -5.01 -0.33
N ALA A 17 0.68 -3.97 -0.63
CA ALA A 17 0.09 -3.10 0.38
C ALA A 17 -0.76 -3.92 1.39
N VAL A 18 -1.54 -4.89 0.89
CA VAL A 18 -2.32 -5.79 1.75
C VAL A 18 -1.43 -6.61 2.69
N HIS A 19 -0.29 -7.12 2.23
CA HIS A 19 0.65 -7.83 3.11
C HIS A 19 1.23 -6.93 4.20
N LEU A 20 1.56 -5.68 3.86
CA LEU A 20 2.08 -4.72 4.83
C LEU A 20 1.02 -4.35 5.88
N ILE A 21 -0.25 -4.18 5.48
CA ILE A 21 -1.37 -3.99 6.42
C ILE A 21 -1.52 -5.21 7.34
N LYS A 22 -1.53 -6.42 6.77
CA LYS A 22 -1.64 -7.68 7.53
C LYS A 22 -0.46 -7.89 8.50
N GLY A 23 0.71 -7.36 8.16
CA GLY A 23 1.90 -7.34 9.03
C GLY A 23 1.82 -6.30 10.18
N GLY A 24 0.74 -5.52 10.25
CA GLY A 24 0.56 -4.50 11.29
C GLY A 24 1.32 -3.21 11.02
N HIS A 25 1.58 -2.88 9.75
CA HIS A 25 2.11 -1.59 9.35
C HIS A 25 0.99 -0.62 8.95
N GLU A 26 1.14 0.64 9.34
CA GLU A 26 0.24 1.73 8.93
C GLU A 26 0.72 2.26 7.58
N LEU A 27 -0.14 2.32 6.57
CA LEU A 27 0.24 2.68 5.21
C LEU A 27 -0.45 3.96 4.75
N PHE A 28 0.34 4.82 4.10
CA PHE A 28 -0.12 5.95 3.32
C PHE A 28 0.16 5.65 1.86
N THR A 29 -0.88 5.57 1.05
CA THR A 29 -0.76 5.22 -0.37
C THR A 29 -0.88 6.47 -1.24
N ASN A 30 -0.08 6.53 -2.31
CA ASN A 30 -0.22 7.55 -3.34
C ASN A 30 -0.12 6.87 -4.71
N THR A 31 -1.17 6.92 -5.52
CA THR A 31 -1.19 6.28 -6.83
C THR A 31 -1.68 7.26 -7.88
N HIS A 32 -1.20 7.11 -9.10
CA HIS A 32 -1.70 7.89 -10.22
C HIS A 32 -2.89 7.14 -10.84
N GLY A 33 -4.11 7.55 -10.50
CA GLY A 33 -5.37 6.93 -10.95
C GLY A 33 -6.34 6.69 -9.78
N GLU A 34 -7.48 6.07 -10.07
CA GLU A 34 -8.41 5.64 -9.02
C GLU A 34 -7.78 4.52 -8.19
N THR A 35 -7.84 4.68 -6.87
CA THR A 35 -7.42 3.67 -5.91
C THR A 35 -8.46 2.55 -5.91
N PRO A 36 -8.06 1.27 -6.08
CA PRO A 36 -8.99 0.14 -5.99
C PRO A 36 -9.52 -0.08 -4.57
#